data_AF-A0A969AUI4-F1
#
_entry.id   AF-A0A969AUI4-F1
#
_cell.length_a   1.000
_cell.length_b   1.000
_cell.length_c   1.000
_cell.angle_alpha   90.00
_cell.angle_beta   90.00
_cell.angle_gamma   90.00
#
_symmetry.space_group_name_H-M   'P 1'
#
loop_
_entity.id
_entity.type
_entity.pdbx_description
1 polymer ?
#
loop_
_entity_poly.entity_id
_entity_poly.type
_entity_poly.pdbx_seq_one_letter_code
_entity_poly.pdbx_strand_id
1 'polypeptide(L)'
;MNKKHLEYVENFSIVLGFLFLSGALANLRIFPSAIISLTRYYIAFGSVFVIATRFKLLAYKAKRNPYILAVIILGLISFVWSASPGYTFFLIRGQLLPMTAFGLYLATSFDVKTLLKKLSYAAIVLLLLSFFAAIAMPSVGIESGKFAGAWKGVFTQKNTASSYMVLTALALFLSSFKSSSKKILGIYKHIWLRCLGLSALGFIFLTTSGTGLVLSILITFALFNYFRFRWQGKITILLFDIAVLLIGSGAIIFIGNWSQILTNAGKDPTLTGRTVFWAIAMQAIWRDRPLLGFGRGEFWNPNGTYVSEIRRAFGANIYSDAYLPAHAH
;
A
#
# COMPACT_ATOMS: atom_id res chain seq x y z
N MET A 1 -6.13 6.57 35.01
CA MET A 1 -5.10 6.81 33.98
C MET A 1 -5.30 8.22 33.41
N ASN A 2 -4.28 9.09 33.44
CA ASN A 2 -4.39 10.48 32.97
C ASN A 2 -4.76 10.52 31.47
N LYS A 3 -5.66 11.43 31.06
CA LYS A 3 -6.10 11.62 29.66
C LYS A 3 -4.92 11.78 28.69
N LYS A 4 -3.83 12.44 29.13
CA LYS A 4 -2.60 12.56 28.34
C LYS A 4 -1.91 11.23 28.09
N HIS A 5 -1.83 10.33 29.08
CA HIS A 5 -1.20 9.02 28.90
C HIS A 5 -1.98 8.15 27.90
N LEU A 6 -3.32 8.21 27.92
CA LEU A 6 -4.16 7.53 26.95
C LEU A 6 -3.87 8.00 25.52
N GLU A 7 -3.69 9.31 25.32
CA GLU A 7 -3.37 9.87 24.01
C GLU A 7 -1.99 9.44 23.50
N TYR A 8 -0.98 9.36 24.37
CA TYR A 8 0.35 8.85 23.99
C TYR A 8 0.30 7.38 23.58
N VAL A 9 -0.37 6.54 24.37
CA VAL A 9 -0.53 5.11 24.06
C VAL A 9 -1.27 4.92 22.73
N GLU A 10 -2.32 5.71 22.49
CA GLU A 10 -3.07 5.67 21.24
C GLU A 10 -2.21 6.07 20.04
N ASN A 11 -1.46 7.18 20.14
CA ASN A 11 -0.58 7.62 19.07
C ASN A 11 0.52 6.60 18.77
N PHE A 12 1.13 6.03 19.82
CA PHE A 12 2.11 4.95 19.67
C PHE A 12 1.50 3.73 18.97
N SER A 13 0.31 3.30 19.40
CA SER A 13 -0.39 2.15 18.81
C SER A 13 -0.69 2.35 17.33
N ILE A 14 -1.04 3.58 16.92
CA ILE A 14 -1.32 3.91 15.52
C ILE A 14 -0.05 3.88 14.67
N VAL A 15 1.04 4.49 15.16
CA VAL A 15 2.32 4.47 14.46
C VAL A 15 2.83 3.04 14.34
N LEU A 16 2.83 2.27 15.44
CA LEU A 16 3.22 0.87 15.46
C LEU A 16 2.35 0.04 14.52
N GLY A 17 1.03 0.21 14.57
CA GLY A 17 0.08 -0.48 13.69
C GLY A 17 0.32 -0.20 12.22
N PHE A 18 0.56 1.07 11.86
CA PHE A 18 0.87 1.47 10.49
C PHE A 18 2.20 0.89 9.99
N LEU A 19 3.27 0.98 10.79
CA LEU A 19 4.58 0.41 10.46
C LEU A 19 4.56 -1.13 10.38
N PHE A 20 3.78 -1.78 11.25
CA PHE A 20 3.66 -3.23 11.23
C PHE A 20 2.86 -3.73 10.02
N LEU A 21 1.67 -3.16 9.81
CA LEU A 21 0.75 -3.60 8.75
C LEU A 21 1.20 -3.17 7.35
N SER A 22 2.03 -2.13 7.24
CA SER A 22 2.71 -1.81 5.97
C SER A 22 3.80 -2.82 5.58
N GLY A 23 4.15 -3.74 6.49
CA GLY A 23 5.24 -4.68 6.28
C GLY A 23 6.63 -4.08 6.53
N ALA A 24 6.73 -2.82 6.97
CA ALA A 24 7.99 -2.17 7.28
C ALA A 24 8.70 -2.83 8.49
N LEU A 25 7.96 -3.27 9.51
CA LEU A 25 8.55 -3.98 10.66
C LEU A 25 8.58 -5.50 10.47
N ALA A 26 7.51 -6.07 9.91
CA ALA A 26 7.34 -7.52 9.83
C ALA A 26 8.36 -8.20 8.90
N ASN A 27 8.87 -7.48 7.90
CA ASN A 27 9.70 -8.09 6.85
C ASN A 27 11.21 -7.89 7.03
N LEU A 28 11.63 -7.13 8.05
CA LEU A 28 13.04 -6.84 8.25
C LEU A 28 13.87 -8.10 8.61
N ARG A 29 13.24 -9.23 8.96
CA ARG A 29 13.91 -10.46 9.47
C ARG A 29 14.85 -10.24 10.66
N ILE A 30 14.93 -9.02 11.19
CA ILE A 30 15.71 -8.64 12.38
C ILE A 30 15.00 -9.16 13.65
N PHE A 31 13.67 -9.23 13.63
CA PHE A 31 12.89 -9.63 14.80
C PHE A 31 12.55 -11.12 14.80
N PRO A 32 12.64 -11.80 15.96
CA PRO A 32 12.12 -13.15 16.13
C PRO A 32 10.64 -13.26 15.74
N SER A 33 10.25 -14.41 15.20
CA SER A 33 8.86 -14.71 14.79
C SER A 33 7.84 -14.53 15.94
N ALA A 34 8.27 -14.76 17.18
CA ALA A 34 7.48 -14.51 18.38
C ALA A 34 7.12 -13.02 18.54
N ILE A 35 8.07 -12.10 18.36
CA ILE A 35 7.83 -10.66 18.48
C ILE A 35 6.88 -10.17 17.39
N ILE A 36 7.04 -10.66 16.16
CA ILE A 36 6.16 -10.33 15.04
C ILE A 36 4.73 -10.79 15.34
N SER A 37 4.58 -11.99 15.89
CA SER A 37 3.27 -12.56 16.25
C SER A 37 2.63 -11.80 17.42
N LEU A 38 3.40 -11.48 18.46
CA LEU A 38 2.91 -10.69 19.60
C LEU A 38 2.45 -9.30 19.15
N THR A 39 3.23 -8.62 18.33
CA THR A 39 2.88 -7.29 17.79
C THR A 39 1.59 -7.36 16.96
N ARG A 40 1.46 -8.39 16.10
CA ARG A 40 0.25 -8.63 15.30
C ARG A 40 -1.00 -8.78 16.18
N TYR A 41 -0.92 -9.65 17.19
CA TYR A 41 -2.06 -9.93 18.06
C TYR A 41 -2.37 -8.75 18.98
N TYR A 42 -1.36 -8.01 19.45
CA TYR A 42 -1.55 -6.76 20.19
C TYR A 42 -2.38 -5.75 19.36
N ILE A 43 -2.01 -5.51 18.10
CA ILE A 43 -2.74 -4.61 17.21
C ILE A 43 -4.16 -5.13 16.97
N ALA A 44 -4.31 -6.42 16.67
CA ALA A 44 -5.61 -7.01 16.34
C ALA A 44 -6.56 -7.00 17.55
N PHE A 45 -6.14 -7.53 18.71
CA PHE A 45 -6.98 -7.58 19.90
C PHE A 45 -7.25 -6.19 20.47
N GLY A 46 -6.25 -5.30 20.47
CA GLY A 46 -6.46 -3.90 20.87
C GLY A 46 -7.50 -3.20 20.00
N SER A 47 -7.44 -3.40 18.68
CA SER A 47 -8.42 -2.84 17.74
C SER A 47 -9.82 -3.41 17.98
N VAL A 48 -9.94 -4.73 18.14
CA VAL A 48 -11.23 -5.40 18.41
C VAL A 48 -11.82 -4.95 19.74
N PHE A 49 -11.00 -4.79 20.78
CA PHE A 49 -11.45 -4.29 22.09
C PHE A 49 -12.08 -2.90 21.96
N VAL A 50 -11.40 -1.95 21.30
CA VAL A 50 -11.95 -0.60 21.08
C VAL A 50 -13.23 -0.66 20.25
N ILE A 51 -13.26 -1.47 19.20
CA ILE A 51 -14.46 -1.64 18.36
C ILE A 51 -15.64 -2.19 19.18
N ALA A 52 -15.40 -3.17 20.06
CA ALA A 52 -16.43 -3.77 20.91
C ALA A 52 -17.06 -2.73 21.85
N THR A 53 -16.25 -1.83 22.44
CA THR A 53 -16.77 -0.72 23.26
C THR A 53 -17.62 0.28 22.47
N ARG A 54 -17.52 0.28 21.13
CA ARG A 54 -18.19 1.22 20.22
C ARG A 54 -19.08 0.52 19.19
N PHE A 55 -19.59 -0.67 19.49
CA PHE A 55 -20.30 -1.51 18.52
C PHE A 55 -21.50 -0.81 17.86
N LYS A 56 -22.24 0.05 18.59
CA LYS A 56 -23.37 0.81 18.04
C LYS A 56 -22.92 1.74 16.90
N LEU A 57 -21.78 2.41 17.06
CA LEU A 57 -21.21 3.28 16.04
C LEU A 57 -20.68 2.49 14.85
N LEU A 58 -20.06 1.32 15.11
CA LEU A 58 -19.66 0.41 14.04
C LEU A 58 -20.88 -0.03 13.21
N ALA A 59 -21.94 -0.49 13.86
CA ALA A 59 -23.17 -0.94 13.20
C ALA A 59 -23.79 0.18 12.35
N TYR A 60 -23.81 1.41 12.86
CA TYR A 60 -24.26 2.58 12.09
C TYR A 60 -23.40 2.85 10.83
N LYS A 61 -22.07 2.83 10.97
CA LYS A 61 -21.15 3.06 9.84
C LYS A 61 -21.19 1.92 8.82
N ALA A 62 -21.33 0.69 9.29
CA ALA A 62 -21.50 -0.51 8.48
C ALA A 62 -22.77 -0.44 7.62
N LYS A 63 -23.91 -0.05 8.22
CA LYS A 63 -25.17 0.12 7.49
C LYS A 63 -25.10 1.20 6.41
N ARG A 64 -24.31 2.25 6.61
CA ARG A 64 -24.09 3.29 5.59
C ARG A 64 -23.17 2.87 4.45
N ASN A 65 -22.36 1.83 4.63
CA ASN A 65 -21.38 1.38 3.64
C ASN A 65 -21.47 -0.15 3.43
N PRO A 66 -22.63 -0.67 3.00
CA PRO A 66 -22.87 -2.12 2.93
C PRO A 66 -21.91 -2.81 1.97
N TYR A 67 -21.51 -2.15 0.87
CA TYR A 67 -20.60 -2.73 -0.12
C TYR A 67 -19.19 -2.96 0.45
N ILE A 68 -18.67 -2.01 1.23
CA ILE A 68 -17.35 -2.17 1.87
C ILE A 68 -17.38 -3.35 2.85
N LEU A 69 -18.45 -3.44 3.64
CA LEU A 69 -18.64 -4.56 4.54
C LEU A 69 -18.76 -5.89 3.78
N ALA A 70 -19.51 -5.92 2.68
CA ALA A 70 -19.66 -7.11 1.85
C ALA A 70 -18.31 -7.61 1.32
N VAL A 71 -17.46 -6.71 0.81
CA VAL A 71 -16.10 -7.08 0.33
C VAL A 71 -15.22 -7.59 1.47
N ILE A 72 -15.27 -6.95 2.65
CA ILE A 72 -14.54 -7.41 3.83
C ILE A 72 -14.99 -8.82 4.22
N ILE A 73 -16.31 -9.04 4.33
CA ILE A 73 -16.88 -10.33 4.69
C ILE A 73 -16.45 -11.37 3.65
N LEU A 74 -16.65 -11.09 2.36
CA LEU A 74 -16.26 -11.97 1.26
C LEU A 74 -14.78 -12.39 1.38
N GLY A 75 -13.88 -11.44 1.65
CA GLY A 75 -12.47 -11.75 1.88
C GLY A 75 -12.23 -12.66 3.09
N LEU A 76 -12.91 -12.40 4.21
CA LEU A 76 -12.78 -13.17 5.45
C LEU A 76 -13.38 -14.58 5.36
N ILE A 77 -14.45 -14.78 4.57
CA ILE A 77 -15.06 -16.11 4.37
C ILE A 77 -14.46 -16.86 3.18
N SER A 78 -13.51 -16.25 2.46
CA SER A 78 -12.93 -16.83 1.24
C SER A 78 -12.18 -18.15 1.43
N PHE A 79 -11.85 -18.53 2.66
CA PHE A 79 -11.29 -19.86 2.94
C PHE A 79 -12.30 -21.01 2.70
N VAL A 80 -13.61 -20.73 2.78
CA VAL A 80 -14.68 -21.74 2.64
C VAL A 80 -14.72 -22.35 1.24
N TRP A 81 -14.49 -21.53 0.22
CA TRP A 81 -14.39 -21.97 -1.18
C TRP A 81 -12.96 -21.94 -1.70
N SER A 82 -11.95 -21.82 -0.85
CA SER A 82 -10.56 -21.81 -1.33
C SER A 82 -10.13 -23.17 -1.87
N ALA A 83 -9.23 -23.21 -2.85
CA ALA A 83 -8.60 -24.45 -3.28
C ALA A 83 -7.64 -25.00 -2.21
N SER A 84 -7.02 -24.12 -1.41
CA SER A 84 -6.21 -24.49 -0.23
C SER A 84 -6.75 -23.82 1.05
N PRO A 85 -7.84 -24.33 1.67
CA PRO A 85 -8.48 -23.70 2.82
C PRO A 85 -7.54 -23.41 3.99
N GLY A 86 -6.62 -24.33 4.30
CA GLY A 86 -5.65 -24.15 5.38
C GLY A 86 -4.70 -22.97 5.16
N TYR A 87 -4.18 -22.81 3.93
CA TYR A 87 -3.29 -21.71 3.57
C TYR A 87 -4.05 -20.37 3.52
N THR A 88 -5.24 -20.35 2.93
CA THR A 88 -6.09 -19.16 2.90
C THR A 88 -6.48 -18.72 4.31
N PHE A 89 -6.87 -19.65 5.18
CA PHE A 89 -7.19 -19.34 6.59
C PHE A 89 -5.98 -18.77 7.33
N PHE A 90 -4.78 -19.33 7.11
CA PHE A 90 -3.53 -18.79 7.67
C PHE A 90 -3.28 -17.32 7.25
N LEU A 91 -3.48 -16.99 5.97
CA LEU A 91 -3.35 -15.61 5.47
C LEU A 91 -4.44 -14.67 6.02
N ILE A 92 -5.67 -15.16 6.13
CA ILE A 92 -6.79 -14.39 6.69
C ILE A 92 -6.50 -14.04 8.16
N ARG A 93 -6.16 -15.04 8.98
CA ARG A 93 -5.79 -14.83 10.39
C ARG A 93 -4.55 -13.95 10.54
N GLY A 94 -3.55 -14.16 9.69
CA GLY A 94 -2.24 -13.52 9.82
C GLY A 94 -2.17 -12.10 9.28
N GLN A 95 -3.00 -11.74 8.32
CA GLN A 95 -2.89 -10.46 7.59
C GLN A 95 -4.24 -9.75 7.50
N LEU A 96 -5.23 -10.38 6.87
CA LEU A 96 -6.49 -9.71 6.51
C LEU A 96 -7.27 -9.27 7.75
N LEU A 97 -7.38 -10.14 8.76
CA LEU A 97 -8.13 -9.84 9.99
C LEU A 97 -7.47 -8.71 10.80
N PRO A 98 -6.15 -8.74 11.11
CA PRO A 98 -5.47 -7.62 11.76
C PRO A 98 -5.59 -6.30 10.98
N MET A 99 -5.43 -6.32 9.65
CA MET A 99 -5.57 -5.12 8.81
C MET A 99 -6.99 -4.55 8.85
N THR A 100 -7.99 -5.44 8.73
CA THR A 100 -9.41 -5.05 8.77
C THR A 100 -9.78 -4.49 10.14
N ALA A 101 -9.39 -5.17 11.23
CA ALA A 101 -9.65 -4.72 12.58
C ALA A 101 -9.02 -3.35 12.83
N PHE A 102 -7.76 -3.15 12.45
CA PHE A 102 -7.08 -1.87 12.59
C PHE A 102 -7.74 -0.76 11.77
N GLY A 103 -8.13 -1.04 10.51
CA GLY A 103 -8.85 -0.09 9.66
C GLY A 103 -10.20 0.33 10.25
N LEU A 104 -10.98 -0.62 10.76
CA LEU A 104 -12.25 -0.35 11.43
C LEU A 104 -12.06 0.42 12.74
N TYR A 105 -11.01 0.12 13.50
CA TYR A 105 -10.63 0.88 14.69
C TYR A 105 -10.36 2.35 14.33
N LEU A 106 -9.53 2.61 13.31
CA LEU A 106 -9.24 3.98 12.85
C LEU A 106 -10.51 4.68 12.37
N ALA A 107 -11.33 3.99 11.58
CA ALA A 107 -12.56 4.54 11.02
C ALA A 107 -13.61 4.87 12.08
N THR A 108 -13.70 4.09 13.17
CA THR A 108 -14.64 4.34 14.27
C THR A 108 -14.13 5.35 15.28
N SER A 109 -12.81 5.51 15.42
CA SER A 109 -12.20 6.33 16.46
C SER A 109 -11.92 7.77 16.06
N PHE A 110 -11.64 8.03 14.78
CA PHE A 110 -11.20 9.35 14.32
C PHE A 110 -12.05 9.89 13.18
N ASP A 111 -12.15 11.22 13.12
CA ASP A 111 -12.59 11.92 11.93
C ASP A 111 -11.44 11.99 10.89
N VAL A 112 -11.78 12.29 9.64
CA VAL A 112 -10.82 12.31 8.54
C VAL A 112 -9.64 13.26 8.79
N LYS A 113 -9.87 14.40 9.49
CA LYS A 113 -8.80 15.37 9.74
C LYS A 113 -7.82 14.85 10.80
N THR A 114 -8.32 14.31 11.91
CA THR A 114 -7.47 13.74 12.95
C THR A 114 -6.74 12.50 12.44
N LEU A 115 -7.42 11.64 11.68
CA LEU A 115 -6.81 10.46 11.07
C LEU A 115 -5.66 10.83 10.14
N LEU A 116 -5.86 11.80 9.24
CA LEU A 116 -4.80 12.27 8.35
C LEU A 116 -3.60 12.82 9.14
N LYS A 117 -3.82 13.60 10.19
CA LYS A 117 -2.75 14.11 11.06
C LYS A 117 -1.97 12.97 11.69
N LYS A 118 -2.64 11.96 12.23
CA LYS A 118 -2.00 10.79 12.87
C LYS A 118 -1.23 9.94 11.84
N LEU A 119 -1.79 9.72 10.66
CA LEU A 119 -1.13 9.04 9.55
C LEU A 119 0.09 9.80 9.04
N SER A 120 0.06 11.14 9.00
CA SER A 120 1.25 11.92 8.64
C SER A 120 2.40 11.70 9.61
N TYR A 121 2.16 11.60 10.92
CA TYR A 121 3.23 11.26 11.87
C TYR A 121 3.81 9.87 11.60
N ALA A 122 2.95 8.87 11.37
CA ALA A 122 3.39 7.52 11.02
C ALA A 122 4.19 7.50 9.71
N ALA A 123 3.78 8.31 8.72
CA ALA A 123 4.44 8.43 7.44
C ALA A 123 5.82 9.11 7.54
N ILE A 124 5.98 10.11 8.43
CA ILE A 124 7.30 10.71 8.72
C ILE A 124 8.23 9.66 9.34
N VAL A 125 7.75 8.92 10.33
CA VAL A 125 8.56 7.85 10.96
C VAL A 125 8.97 6.81 9.92
N LEU A 126 8.03 6.37 9.07
CA LEU A 126 8.31 5.44 7.99
C LEU A 126 9.37 5.96 7.00
N LEU A 127 9.26 7.23 6.60
CA LEU A 127 10.21 7.89 5.71
C LEU A 127 11.62 7.92 6.32
N LEU A 128 11.74 8.38 7.56
CA LEU A 128 13.01 8.45 8.27
C LEU A 128 13.65 7.08 8.45
N LEU A 129 12.86 6.07 8.85
CA LEU A 129 13.33 4.69 8.95
C LEU A 129 13.78 4.14 7.60
N SER A 130 13.10 4.50 6.50
CA SER A 130 13.46 4.06 5.15
C SER A 130 14.80 4.66 4.68
N PHE A 131 15.02 5.95 4.93
CA PHE A 131 16.32 6.60 4.66
C PHE A 131 17.42 6.02 5.55
N PHE A 132 17.14 5.85 6.84
CA PHE A 132 18.08 5.25 7.79
C PHE A 132 18.49 3.84 7.33
N ALA A 133 17.52 2.99 6.98
CA ALA A 133 17.80 1.64 6.49
C ALA A 133 18.66 1.66 5.22
N ALA A 134 18.40 2.56 4.27
CA ALA A 134 19.17 2.63 3.03
C ALA A 134 20.61 3.14 3.22
N ILE A 135 20.82 4.09 4.14
CA ILE A 135 22.13 4.73 4.35
C ILE A 135 22.96 3.97 5.39
N ALA A 136 22.39 3.70 6.57
CA ALA A 136 23.11 3.10 7.70
C ALA A 136 23.18 1.56 7.60
N MET A 137 22.24 0.93 6.88
CA MET A 137 22.19 -0.53 6.71
C MET A 137 21.97 -0.94 5.25
N PRO A 138 22.88 -0.64 4.31
CA PRO A 138 22.66 -0.88 2.87
C PRO A 138 22.29 -2.33 2.52
N SER A 139 22.78 -3.31 3.29
CA SER A 139 22.42 -4.74 3.14
C SER A 139 20.93 -5.02 3.33
N VAL A 140 20.24 -4.19 4.11
CA VAL A 140 18.79 -4.26 4.37
C VAL A 140 18.03 -3.29 3.49
N GLY A 141 18.52 -2.05 3.36
CA GLY A 141 17.80 -0.96 2.72
C GLY A 141 17.95 -0.85 1.20
N ILE A 142 18.91 -1.56 0.60
CA ILE A 142 19.13 -1.60 -0.84
C ILE A 142 18.85 -3.02 -1.34
N GLU A 143 18.20 -3.13 -2.49
CA GLU A 143 17.87 -4.41 -3.10
C GLU A 143 19.10 -5.06 -3.73
N SER A 144 19.15 -6.39 -3.69
CA SER A 144 20.24 -7.21 -4.22
C SER A 144 19.75 -8.11 -5.36
N GLY A 145 20.67 -8.74 -6.10
CA GLY A 145 20.34 -9.61 -7.23
C GLY A 145 19.86 -8.82 -8.45
N LYS A 146 18.72 -9.25 -9.05
CA LYS A 146 18.19 -8.68 -10.32
C LYS A 146 17.90 -7.18 -10.27
N PHE A 147 17.69 -6.62 -9.08
CA PHE A 147 17.41 -5.19 -8.87
C PHE A 147 18.47 -4.48 -8.03
N ALA A 148 19.73 -4.94 -8.13
CA ALA A 148 20.86 -4.35 -7.43
C ALA A 148 20.90 -2.82 -7.54
N GLY A 149 21.09 -2.15 -6.40
CA GLY A 149 21.20 -0.69 -6.31
C GLY A 149 19.88 0.07 -6.14
N ALA A 150 18.73 -0.59 -6.30
CA ALA A 150 17.43 0.04 -6.05
C ALA A 150 17.18 0.19 -4.54
N TRP A 151 16.75 1.38 -4.10
CA TRP A 151 16.40 1.61 -2.70
C TRP A 151 15.05 0.97 -2.38
N LYS A 152 15.00 0.24 -1.27
CA LYS A 152 13.78 -0.36 -0.71
C LYS A 152 13.52 0.02 0.75
N GLY A 153 14.49 0.63 1.43
CA GLY A 153 14.35 1.08 2.81
C GLY A 153 13.97 -0.07 3.74
N VAL A 154 12.95 0.12 4.56
CA VAL A 154 12.47 -0.92 5.49
C VAL A 154 11.57 -1.98 4.83
N PHE A 155 11.32 -1.88 3.53
CA PHE A 155 10.46 -2.82 2.81
C PHE A 155 11.25 -3.95 2.17
N THR A 156 10.55 -5.04 1.84
CA THR A 156 11.15 -6.19 1.16
C THR A 156 11.59 -5.88 -0.26
N GLN A 157 10.87 -4.98 -0.95
CA GLN A 157 11.04 -4.71 -2.38
C GLN A 157 10.86 -3.22 -2.71
N LYS A 158 11.57 -2.75 -3.73
CA LYS A 158 11.52 -1.39 -4.25
C LYS A 158 10.11 -0.90 -4.62
N ASN A 159 9.26 -1.77 -5.15
CA ASN A 159 7.90 -1.40 -5.58
C ASN A 159 7.02 -1.07 -4.38
N THR A 160 7.06 -1.91 -3.35
CA THR A 160 6.36 -1.67 -2.07
C THR A 160 6.82 -0.35 -1.47
N ALA A 161 8.15 -0.14 -1.42
CA ALA A 161 8.72 1.11 -0.93
C ALA A 161 8.18 2.32 -1.70
N SER A 162 8.22 2.26 -3.04
CA SER A 162 7.71 3.35 -3.88
C SER A 162 6.22 3.64 -3.63
N SER A 163 5.37 2.63 -3.50
CA SER A 163 3.94 2.80 -3.22
C SER A 163 3.69 3.50 -1.87
N TYR A 164 4.42 3.11 -0.81
CA TYR A 164 4.29 3.77 0.49
C TYR A 164 4.90 5.17 0.51
N MET A 165 5.95 5.44 -0.28
CA MET A 165 6.50 6.79 -0.41
C MET A 165 5.53 7.73 -1.15
N VAL A 166 4.79 7.22 -2.14
CA VAL A 166 3.69 7.97 -2.78
C VAL A 166 2.61 8.33 -1.76
N LEU A 167 2.17 7.37 -0.95
CA LEU A 167 1.18 7.61 0.11
C LEU A 167 1.72 8.58 1.18
N THR A 168 3.01 8.49 1.50
CA THR A 168 3.70 9.40 2.44
C THR A 168 3.70 10.83 1.91
N ALA A 169 4.12 11.03 0.65
CA ALA A 169 4.09 12.34 0.01
C ALA A 169 2.67 12.92 0.00
N LEU A 170 1.67 12.12 -0.38
CA LEU A 170 0.26 12.50 -0.37
C LEU A 170 -0.22 12.94 1.03
N ALA A 171 0.06 12.14 2.06
CA ALA A 171 -0.36 12.45 3.42
C ALA A 171 0.29 13.75 3.93
N LEU A 172 1.57 13.97 3.64
CA LEU A 172 2.31 15.17 4.06
C LEU A 172 1.84 16.43 3.33
N PHE A 173 1.62 16.34 2.01
CA PHE A 173 1.10 17.46 1.24
C PHE A 173 -0.30 17.85 1.71
N LEU A 174 -1.23 16.88 1.84
CA LEU A 174 -2.59 17.16 2.33
C LEU A 174 -2.60 17.77 3.73
N SER A 175 -1.72 17.31 4.63
CA SER A 175 -1.54 17.89 5.97
C SER A 175 -0.92 19.29 5.94
N SER A 176 -0.08 19.59 4.95
CA SER A 176 0.55 20.90 4.79
C SER A 176 -0.42 22.00 4.34
N PHE A 177 -1.51 21.67 3.63
CA PHE A 177 -2.44 22.67 3.08
C PHE A 177 -3.65 22.98 3.96
N LYS A 178 -3.95 22.17 4.98
CA LYS A 178 -5.21 22.27 5.75
C LYS A 178 -5.16 23.12 7.02
N SER A 179 -4.00 23.55 7.51
CA SER A 179 -3.92 24.30 8.77
C SER A 179 -3.68 25.80 8.51
N SER A 180 -4.71 26.61 8.73
CA SER A 180 -4.68 28.08 8.59
C SER A 180 -4.20 28.73 9.89
N SER A 181 -3.08 28.27 10.45
CA SER A 181 -2.48 28.96 11.59
C SER A 181 -1.57 30.06 11.04
N LYS A 182 -2.03 31.32 11.10
CA LYS A 182 -1.25 32.51 10.72
C LYS A 182 -0.05 32.80 11.65
N LYS A 183 0.19 31.95 12.67
CA LYS A 183 1.34 32.07 13.57
C LYS A 183 2.60 31.59 12.86
N ILE A 184 3.73 32.27 13.11
CA ILE A 184 5.06 31.94 12.56
C ILE A 184 5.41 30.45 12.72
N LEU A 185 5.14 29.88 13.90
CA LEU A 185 5.35 28.45 14.18
C LEU A 185 4.54 27.52 13.25
N GLY A 186 3.34 27.95 12.85
CA GLY A 186 2.52 27.25 11.87
C GLY A 186 3.19 27.23 10.50
N ILE A 187 3.69 28.39 10.05
CA ILE A 187 4.37 28.54 8.74
C ILE A 187 5.57 27.59 8.63
N TYR A 188 6.46 27.58 9.63
CA TYR A 188 7.60 26.66 9.64
C TYR A 188 7.14 25.20 9.56
N LYS A 189 6.14 24.81 10.35
CA LYS A 189 5.58 23.45 10.29
C LYS A 189 5.09 23.09 8.88
N HIS A 190 4.45 24.01 8.16
CA HIS A 190 3.97 23.77 6.80
C HIS A 190 5.11 23.60 5.80
N ILE A 191 6.16 24.42 5.91
CA ILE A 191 7.37 24.30 5.08
C ILE A 191 8.04 22.95 5.34
N TRP A 192 8.23 22.58 6.61
CA TRP A 192 8.82 21.29 6.99
C TRP A 192 8.05 20.10 6.42
N LEU A 193 6.71 20.11 6.51
CA LEU A 193 5.89 19.04 5.92
C LEU A 193 6.00 18.96 4.41
N ARG A 194 6.13 20.10 3.70
CA ARG A 194 6.35 20.12 2.25
C ARG A 194 7.73 19.58 1.89
N CYS A 195 8.78 19.98 2.62
CA CYS A 195 10.13 19.47 2.41
C CYS A 195 10.20 17.94 2.62
N LEU A 196 9.52 17.43 3.65
CA LEU A 196 9.42 15.98 3.88
C LEU A 196 8.59 15.27 2.80
N GLY A 197 7.54 15.92 2.28
CA GLY A 197 6.80 15.40 1.12
C GLY A 197 7.67 15.32 -0.14
N LEU A 198 8.50 16.35 -0.37
CA LEU A 198 9.46 16.37 -1.48
C LEU A 198 10.56 15.33 -1.30
N SER A 199 11.06 15.09 -0.08
CA SER A 199 12.07 14.05 0.15
C SER A 199 11.48 12.65 -0.03
N ALA A 200 10.19 12.43 0.28
CA ALA A 200 9.51 11.19 -0.07
C ALA A 200 9.42 10.99 -1.60
N LEU A 201 9.16 12.05 -2.37
CA LEU A 201 9.24 11.99 -3.83
C LEU A 201 10.68 11.71 -4.31
N GLY A 202 11.69 12.34 -3.69
CA GLY A 202 13.10 12.07 -3.94
C GLY A 202 13.47 10.61 -3.71
N PHE A 203 12.97 10.00 -2.63
CA PHE A 203 13.18 8.58 -2.34
C PHE A 203 12.62 7.69 -3.46
N ILE A 204 11.48 8.04 -4.07
CA ILE A 204 10.91 7.26 -5.19
C ILE A 204 11.89 7.20 -6.37
N PHE A 205 12.61 8.28 -6.69
CA PHE A 205 13.63 8.24 -7.74
C PHE A 205 14.73 7.21 -7.40
N LEU A 206 15.16 7.16 -6.14
CA LEU A 206 16.15 6.19 -5.66
C LEU A 206 15.64 4.74 -5.68
N THR A 207 14.31 4.53 -5.64
CA THR A 207 13.74 3.17 -5.79
C THR A 207 13.87 2.63 -7.21
N THR A 208 14.11 3.47 -8.23
CA THR A 208 14.08 3.10 -9.66
C THR A 208 12.77 2.44 -10.13
N SER A 209 11.67 2.57 -9.36
CA SER A 209 10.37 1.98 -9.72
C SER A 209 9.63 2.87 -10.72
N GLY A 210 9.44 2.38 -11.95
CA GLY A 210 8.68 3.08 -12.98
C GLY A 210 7.22 3.31 -12.57
N THR A 211 6.56 2.33 -11.96
CA THR A 211 5.17 2.46 -11.50
C THR A 211 5.04 3.51 -10.40
N GLY A 212 5.97 3.52 -9.42
CA GLY A 212 5.97 4.52 -8.35
C GLY A 212 6.14 5.95 -8.86
N LEU A 213 7.01 6.16 -9.85
CA LEU A 213 7.20 7.47 -10.50
C LEU A 213 5.95 7.94 -11.24
N VAL A 214 5.29 7.07 -12.02
CA VAL A 214 4.06 7.44 -12.71
C VAL A 214 2.95 7.79 -11.71
N LEU A 215 2.78 6.98 -10.67
CA LEU A 215 1.78 7.26 -9.63
C LEU A 215 2.07 8.55 -8.86
N SER A 216 3.34 8.86 -8.59
CA SER A 216 3.72 10.09 -7.89
C SER A 216 3.42 11.34 -8.74
N ILE A 217 3.68 11.29 -10.04
CA ILE A 217 3.34 12.36 -10.99
C ILE A 217 1.82 12.52 -11.06
N LEU A 218 1.07 11.44 -11.27
CA LEU A 218 -0.39 11.48 -11.37
C LEU A 218 -1.03 12.05 -10.10
N ILE A 219 -0.59 11.63 -8.92
CA ILE A 219 -1.13 12.14 -7.65
C ILE A 219 -0.74 13.58 -7.40
N THR A 220 0.50 13.97 -7.70
CA THR A 220 0.94 15.38 -7.56
C THR A 220 0.14 16.29 -8.50
N PHE A 221 -0.07 15.85 -9.74
CA PHE A 221 -0.90 16.54 -10.72
C PHE A 221 -2.36 16.63 -10.27
N ALA A 222 -2.94 15.52 -9.79
CA ALA A 222 -4.30 15.51 -9.28
C ALA A 222 -4.48 16.43 -8.07
N LEU A 223 -3.53 16.44 -7.14
CA LEU A 223 -3.52 17.35 -5.98
C LEU A 223 -3.38 18.81 -6.40
N PHE A 224 -2.48 19.12 -7.33
CA PHE A 224 -2.31 20.46 -7.86
C PHE A 224 -3.63 20.98 -8.46
N ASN A 225 -4.27 20.17 -9.31
CA ASN A 225 -5.56 20.53 -9.88
C ASN A 225 -6.65 20.67 -8.82
N TYR A 226 -6.71 19.73 -7.87
CA TYR A 226 -7.64 19.78 -6.75
C TYR A 226 -7.45 21.05 -5.91
N PHE A 227 -6.23 21.51 -5.64
CA PHE A 227 -6.04 22.71 -4.83
C PHE A 227 -6.22 24.00 -5.63
N ARG A 228 -5.84 24.02 -6.91
CA ARG A 228 -5.87 25.22 -7.73
C ARG A 228 -7.23 25.53 -8.35
N PHE A 229 -7.99 24.49 -8.71
CA PHE A 229 -9.20 24.62 -9.51
C PHE A 229 -10.46 24.17 -8.79
N ARG A 230 -10.39 23.51 -7.63
CA ARG A 230 -11.60 23.10 -6.92
C ARG A 230 -12.46 24.32 -6.57
N TRP A 231 -13.75 24.22 -6.91
CA TRP A 231 -14.79 25.25 -6.73
C TRP A 231 -14.69 26.48 -7.67
N GLN A 232 -13.92 26.42 -8.75
CA GLN A 232 -13.85 27.49 -9.78
C GLN A 232 -14.91 27.32 -10.90
N GLY A 233 -15.96 26.54 -10.67
CA GLY A 233 -17.07 26.35 -11.62
C GLY A 233 -16.67 25.58 -12.90
N LYS A 234 -17.08 26.10 -14.07
CA LYS A 234 -16.95 25.41 -15.37
C LYS A 234 -15.50 25.13 -15.80
N ILE A 235 -14.54 25.96 -15.37
CA ILE A 235 -13.11 25.82 -15.71
C ILE A 235 -12.53 24.53 -15.11
N THR A 236 -12.95 24.16 -13.90
CA THR A 236 -12.52 22.94 -13.22
C THR A 236 -12.94 21.69 -13.98
N ILE A 237 -14.17 21.71 -14.49
CA ILE A 237 -14.75 20.60 -15.27
C ILE A 237 -14.00 20.49 -16.60
N LEU A 238 -13.82 21.60 -17.32
CA LEU A 238 -13.08 21.64 -18.58
C LEU A 238 -11.64 21.10 -18.43
N LEU A 239 -10.90 21.55 -17.40
CA LEU A 239 -9.53 21.07 -17.16
C LEU A 239 -9.48 19.60 -16.76
N PHE A 240 -10.48 19.12 -16.01
CA PHE A 240 -10.60 17.72 -15.69
C PHE A 240 -10.89 16.88 -16.94
N ASP A 241 -11.81 17.31 -17.79
CA ASP A 241 -12.16 16.63 -19.04
C ASP A 241 -10.97 16.59 -20.00
N ILE A 242 -10.24 17.70 -20.16
CA ILE A 242 -9.00 17.75 -20.95
C ILE A 242 -7.95 16.78 -20.37
N ALA A 243 -7.78 16.75 -19.05
CA ALA A 243 -6.85 15.83 -18.41
C ALA A 243 -7.24 14.37 -18.65
N VAL A 244 -8.53 14.03 -18.53
CA VAL A 244 -9.05 12.69 -18.83
C VAL A 244 -8.82 12.33 -20.30
N LEU A 245 -9.06 13.26 -21.24
CA LEU A 245 -8.82 13.05 -22.68
C LEU A 245 -7.34 12.85 -23.00
N LEU A 246 -6.44 13.63 -22.40
CA LEU A 246 -4.99 13.49 -22.58
C LEU A 246 -4.47 12.19 -21.96
N ILE A 247 -4.92 11.85 -20.75
CA ILE A 247 -4.55 10.58 -20.11
C ILE A 247 -5.11 9.40 -20.90
N GLY A 248 -6.36 9.48 -21.36
CA GLY A 248 -7.01 8.45 -22.17
C GLY A 248 -6.32 8.23 -23.51
N SER A 249 -6.03 9.30 -24.25
CA SER A 249 -5.31 9.21 -25.52
C SER A 249 -3.87 8.71 -25.34
N GLY A 250 -3.15 9.20 -24.34
CA GLY A 250 -1.83 8.70 -23.97
C GLY A 250 -1.85 7.22 -23.56
N ALA A 251 -2.88 6.78 -22.84
CA ALA A 251 -3.06 5.38 -22.46
C ALA A 251 -3.30 4.48 -23.68
N ILE A 252 -4.10 4.92 -24.66
CA ILE A 252 -4.33 4.16 -25.90
C ILE A 252 -3.01 3.97 -26.68
N ILE A 253 -2.25 5.06 -26.88
CA ILE A 253 -0.95 5.01 -27.57
C ILE A 253 0.02 4.09 -26.80
N PHE A 254 0.05 4.22 -25.47
CA PHE A 254 0.90 3.40 -24.62
C PHE A 254 0.53 1.93 -24.74
N ILE A 255 -0.74 1.55 -24.59
CA ILE A 255 -1.20 0.15 -24.66
C ILE A 255 -0.89 -0.46 -26.03
N GLY A 256 -1.09 0.29 -27.13
CA GLY A 256 -0.79 -0.20 -28.48
C GLY A 256 0.69 -0.49 -28.73
N ASN A 257 1.60 0.24 -28.08
CA ASN A 257 3.04 0.19 -28.37
C ASN A 257 3.90 -0.19 -27.15
N TRP A 258 3.27 -0.68 -26.07
CA TRP A 258 3.91 -0.79 -24.75
C TRP A 258 5.19 -1.63 -24.77
N SER A 259 5.22 -2.73 -25.54
CA SER A 259 6.39 -3.60 -25.66
C SER A 259 7.58 -2.86 -26.29
N GLN A 260 7.34 -2.07 -27.33
CA GLN A 260 8.38 -1.28 -27.99
C GLN A 260 8.83 -0.13 -27.10
N ILE A 261 7.90 0.59 -26.47
CA ILE A 261 8.19 1.69 -25.54
C ILE A 261 9.07 1.19 -24.37
N LEU A 262 8.74 0.04 -23.78
CA LEU A 262 9.53 -0.55 -22.70
C LEU A 262 10.90 -1.03 -23.17
N THR A 263 10.96 -1.73 -24.31
CA THR A 263 12.23 -2.22 -24.86
C THR A 263 13.18 -1.06 -25.19
N ASN A 264 12.67 -0.01 -25.83
CA ASN A 264 13.44 1.20 -26.14
C ASN A 264 13.88 1.95 -24.88
N ALA A 265 13.12 1.86 -23.79
CA ALA A 265 13.50 2.39 -22.48
C ALA A 265 14.44 1.45 -21.68
N GLY A 266 14.94 0.37 -22.30
CA GLY A 266 15.81 -0.62 -21.65
C GLY A 266 15.11 -1.46 -20.58
N LYS A 267 13.77 -1.56 -20.64
CA LYS A 267 12.96 -2.31 -19.67
C LYS A 267 12.40 -3.58 -20.28
N ASP A 268 12.37 -4.62 -19.45
CA ASP A 268 11.73 -5.89 -19.75
C ASP A 268 10.23 -5.70 -20.04
N PRO A 269 9.76 -5.99 -21.27
CA PRO A 269 8.35 -5.91 -21.62
C PRO A 269 7.49 -6.78 -20.72
N THR A 270 7.98 -7.87 -20.15
CA THR A 270 7.15 -8.72 -19.27
C THR A 270 6.77 -8.06 -17.94
N LEU A 271 7.22 -6.82 -17.68
CA LEU A 271 7.05 -6.08 -16.42
C LEU A 271 7.52 -6.90 -15.23
N THR A 272 8.68 -7.55 -15.38
CA THR A 272 9.21 -8.54 -14.42
C THR A 272 8.30 -9.77 -14.31
N GLY A 273 7.90 -10.35 -15.44
CA GLY A 273 7.06 -11.54 -15.52
C GLY A 273 5.59 -11.36 -15.12
N ARG A 274 5.15 -10.14 -14.76
CA ARG A 274 3.75 -9.87 -14.40
C ARG A 274 2.79 -10.20 -15.54
N THR A 275 3.18 -9.98 -16.79
CA THR A 275 2.30 -10.30 -17.93
C THR A 275 2.03 -11.78 -18.04
N VAL A 276 3.05 -12.62 -17.85
CA VAL A 276 2.94 -14.08 -17.84
C VAL A 276 2.12 -14.54 -16.64
N PHE A 277 2.44 -14.04 -15.44
CA PHE A 277 1.73 -14.39 -14.20
C PHE A 277 0.23 -14.09 -14.30
N TRP A 278 -0.13 -12.87 -14.69
CA TRP A 278 -1.53 -12.47 -14.76
C TRP A 278 -2.27 -13.17 -15.89
N ALA A 279 -1.63 -13.51 -17.01
CA ALA A 279 -2.24 -14.30 -18.06
C ALA A 279 -2.69 -15.68 -17.54
N ILE A 280 -1.81 -16.39 -16.83
CA ILE A 280 -2.11 -17.70 -16.25
C ILE A 280 -3.20 -17.57 -15.18
N ALA A 281 -3.06 -16.61 -14.25
CA ALA A 281 -4.03 -16.42 -13.18
C ALA A 281 -5.42 -16.06 -13.72
N MET A 282 -5.50 -15.16 -14.71
CA MET A 282 -6.78 -14.77 -15.32
C MET A 282 -7.41 -15.92 -16.11
N GLN A 283 -6.63 -16.69 -16.87
CA GLN A 283 -7.14 -17.87 -17.58
C GLN A 283 -7.71 -18.91 -16.61
N ALA A 284 -7.02 -19.18 -15.50
CA ALA A 284 -7.51 -20.08 -14.46
C ALA A 284 -8.82 -19.57 -13.81
N ILE A 285 -8.88 -18.27 -13.48
CA ILE A 285 -10.09 -17.67 -12.90
C ILE A 285 -11.28 -17.79 -13.87
N TRP A 286 -11.08 -17.44 -15.14
CA TRP A 286 -12.15 -17.45 -16.14
C TRP A 286 -12.66 -18.86 -16.45
N ARG A 287 -11.75 -19.84 -16.49
CA ARG A 287 -12.07 -21.23 -16.80
C ARG A 287 -12.77 -21.93 -15.64
N ASP A 288 -12.25 -21.77 -14.43
CA ASP A 288 -12.61 -22.66 -13.32
C ASP A 288 -13.57 -21.99 -12.31
N ARG A 289 -13.36 -20.70 -11.98
CA ARG A 289 -14.06 -20.00 -10.87
C ARG A 289 -14.29 -18.49 -11.12
N PRO A 290 -15.10 -18.10 -12.12
CA PRO A 290 -15.21 -16.69 -12.54
C PRO A 290 -15.90 -15.76 -11.52
N LEU A 291 -16.73 -16.30 -10.63
CA LEU A 291 -17.49 -15.50 -9.67
C LEU A 291 -16.72 -15.25 -8.37
N LEU A 292 -16.34 -16.31 -7.67
CA LEU A 292 -15.74 -16.24 -6.32
C LEU A 292 -14.21 -16.39 -6.32
N GLY A 293 -13.62 -16.80 -7.44
CA GLY A 293 -12.20 -17.09 -7.56
C GLY A 293 -11.76 -18.26 -6.66
N PHE A 294 -10.48 -18.26 -6.32
CA PHE A 294 -9.81 -19.35 -5.59
C PHE A 294 -9.57 -19.08 -4.11
N GLY A 295 -10.10 -17.98 -3.58
CA GLY A 295 -9.84 -17.53 -2.22
C GLY A 295 -8.53 -16.75 -2.07
N ARG A 296 -8.35 -16.09 -0.91
CA ARG A 296 -7.19 -15.21 -0.69
C ARG A 296 -5.88 -16.00 -0.76
N GLY A 297 -4.99 -15.55 -1.65
CA GLY A 297 -3.60 -15.96 -1.73
C GLY A 297 -3.31 -17.26 -2.46
N GLU A 298 -4.31 -17.93 -3.07
CA GLU A 298 -4.10 -19.26 -3.68
C GLU A 298 -2.99 -19.29 -4.73
N PHE A 299 -2.96 -18.32 -5.65
CA PHE A 299 -1.91 -18.20 -6.68
C PHE A 299 -0.51 -17.90 -6.13
N TRP A 300 -0.38 -17.73 -4.82
CA TRP A 300 0.87 -17.54 -4.09
C TRP A 300 1.12 -18.64 -3.06
N ASN A 301 0.31 -19.70 -3.02
CA ASN A 301 0.56 -20.87 -2.19
C ASN A 301 1.77 -21.63 -2.75
N PRO A 302 2.91 -21.73 -2.02
CA PRO A 302 4.10 -22.42 -2.52
C PRO A 302 3.85 -23.88 -2.92
N ASN A 303 2.84 -24.50 -2.32
CA ASN A 303 2.43 -25.88 -2.55
C ASN A 303 1.16 -25.99 -3.42
N GLY A 304 0.67 -24.88 -3.97
CA GLY A 304 -0.52 -24.83 -4.80
C GLY A 304 -0.25 -25.25 -6.25
N THR A 305 -1.24 -25.86 -6.89
CA THR A 305 -1.15 -26.37 -8.26
C THR A 305 -0.74 -25.27 -9.26
N TYR A 306 -1.37 -24.10 -9.17
CA TYR A 306 -1.10 -22.98 -10.08
C TYR A 306 0.28 -22.36 -9.90
N VAL A 307 0.87 -22.41 -8.70
CA VAL A 307 2.25 -21.93 -8.51
C VAL A 307 3.24 -22.80 -9.26
N SER A 308 2.99 -24.11 -9.35
CA SER A 308 3.84 -25.00 -10.15
C SER A 308 3.74 -24.71 -11.67
N GLU A 309 2.54 -24.40 -12.16
CA GLU A 309 2.31 -23.99 -13.56
C GLU A 309 2.98 -22.65 -13.87
N ILE A 310 2.82 -21.68 -12.97
CA ILE A 310 3.49 -20.38 -13.05
C ILE A 310 5.01 -20.60 -13.03
N ARG A 311 5.55 -21.37 -12.09
CA ARG A 311 6.99 -21.66 -12.05
C ARG A 311 7.49 -22.32 -13.33
N ARG A 312 6.74 -23.25 -13.93
CA ARG A 312 7.09 -23.86 -15.22
C ARG A 312 7.07 -22.85 -16.36
N ALA A 313 6.07 -21.98 -16.42
CA ALA A 313 5.99 -20.92 -17.43
C ALA A 313 7.15 -19.91 -17.30
N PHE A 314 7.61 -19.68 -16.08
CA PHE A 314 8.80 -18.88 -15.77
C PHE A 314 10.12 -19.67 -15.94
N GLY A 315 10.06 -21.01 -15.89
CA GLY A 315 11.16 -21.97 -15.80
C GLY A 315 11.58 -22.62 -17.13
N ALA A 316 11.31 -21.98 -18.27
CA ALA A 316 12.06 -22.21 -19.50
C ALA A 316 12.94 -21.00 -19.88
N ASN A 317 12.75 -19.83 -19.23
CA ASN A 317 13.60 -18.65 -19.43
C ASN A 317 13.54 -17.72 -18.18
N ILE A 318 14.67 -17.63 -17.47
CA ILE A 318 15.16 -16.42 -16.76
C ILE A 318 14.75 -16.22 -15.27
N TYR A 319 13.85 -17.01 -14.66
CA TYR A 319 13.47 -16.78 -13.24
C TYR A 319 13.76 -18.00 -12.36
N SER A 320 14.62 -17.83 -11.35
CA SER A 320 15.01 -18.89 -10.42
C SER A 320 13.82 -19.44 -9.64
N ASP A 321 13.96 -20.68 -9.13
CA ASP A 321 12.97 -21.40 -8.30
C ASP A 321 12.44 -20.61 -7.08
N ALA A 322 13.10 -19.51 -6.72
CA ALA A 322 12.76 -18.62 -5.63
C ALA A 322 11.85 -17.43 -6.02
N TYR A 323 11.58 -17.18 -7.31
CA TYR A 323 10.82 -16.01 -7.74
C TYR A 323 9.30 -16.25 -7.75
N LEU A 324 8.64 -15.90 -6.64
CA LEU A 324 7.20 -15.63 -6.62
C LEU A 324 6.99 -14.12 -6.84
N PRO A 325 6.29 -13.69 -7.89
CA PRO A 325 5.99 -12.27 -8.08
C PRO A 325 5.16 -11.76 -6.90
N ALA A 326 5.77 -10.88 -6.09
CA ALA A 326 5.22 -10.43 -4.81
C ALA A 326 4.20 -9.31 -5.00
N HIS A 327 3.08 -9.60 -5.67
CA HIS A 327 2.05 -8.58 -5.95
C HIS A 327 0.67 -9.03 -5.48
N ALA A 328 0.54 -9.10 -4.16
CA ALA A 328 -0.69 -8.85 -3.44
C ALA A 328 -0.33 -8.28 -2.05
N HIS A 329 -0.24 -6.95 -1.96
CA HIS A 329 -0.44 -6.27 -0.67
C HIS A 329 -1.94 -6.19 -0.42
#